data_AF-A0A836W8M4-F1
#
_entry.id   AF-A0A836W8M4-F1
#
_cell.length_a   1.000
_cell.length_b   1.000
_cell.length_c   1.000
_cell.angle_alpha   90.00
_cell.angle_beta   90.00
_cell.angle_gamma   90.00
#
_symmetry.space_group_name_H-M   'P 1'
#
loop_
_entity.id
_entity.type
_entity.pdbx_description
1 polymer ?
#
loop_
_entity_poly.entity_id
_entity_poly.type
_entity_poly.pdbx_seq_one_letter_code
_entity_poly.pdbx_strand_id
1 'polypeptide(L)'
;MHLRRAGGLKALAPGSRVCCSLAVAVFTAMASLIPAAWAAGLDGILYVVTDSYDTFFLEEFLSYYNATARLVYFLNSSRVLDELECSSGNVLVLLDPNIDDVGFARNASEHIARLLFGGCTVVATHNGLALLNLTLSELGYVAHSVNNVTVPLPGYNTTKYRYAYLVTPSGRILNTTVWSIEVGEGRLVGVALNIVWAYTDTGNSTYLELFYSVLQEALSSPRERGIDTTTAAVGVAVAGSAAATLASSRAYARAGTPRGGQGGGSTSRSGGPGGIEGTGEPRDVLVTAPLRVKTEPSEMLEHPLRARMLQILREHGAVHHNELMRMLGVAKATLRWHLYMLLRGGYIGSLRYKKYLIYFMRGREIDAIRSLAARDEQFCGILRELAEGVPLEALSRRYRVSVKGLQGLSELVKRIDRKLNEVCGEA
;
A
#
# COMPACT_ATOMS: atom_id res chain seq x y z
N MET A 1 -35.43 -57.87 -24.96
CA MET A 1 -34.38 -57.11 -25.69
C MET A 1 -33.90 -55.98 -24.79
N HIS A 2 -32.59 -55.72 -24.77
CA HIS A 2 -31.77 -55.31 -23.62
C HIS A 2 -32.10 -54.00 -22.87
N LEU A 3 -32.30 -54.12 -21.56
CA LEU A 3 -32.01 -53.09 -20.55
C LEU A 3 -30.60 -53.33 -20.00
N ARG A 4 -29.65 -52.43 -20.26
CA ARG A 4 -28.32 -52.41 -19.61
C ARG A 4 -28.36 -51.47 -18.41
N ARG A 5 -28.19 -52.03 -17.21
CA ARG A 5 -27.75 -51.36 -15.97
C ARG A 5 -26.22 -51.41 -15.88
N ALA A 6 -25.60 -50.27 -15.57
CA ALA A 6 -24.28 -50.11 -14.94
C ALA A 6 -24.15 -48.61 -14.57
N GLY A 7 -23.61 -48.13 -13.46
CA GLY A 7 -23.03 -48.67 -12.23
C GLY A 7 -22.98 -47.50 -11.23
N GLY A 8 -23.11 -47.72 -9.93
CA GLY A 8 -21.94 -47.84 -9.05
C GLY A 8 -21.54 -46.50 -8.40
N LEU A 9 -22.36 -45.99 -7.46
CA LEU A 9 -21.97 -44.91 -6.55
C LEU A 9 -21.07 -45.49 -5.45
N LYS A 10 -19.78 -45.12 -5.47
CA LYS A 10 -18.86 -45.38 -4.34
C LYS A 10 -19.09 -44.34 -3.26
N ALA A 11 -19.36 -44.82 -2.04
CA ALA A 11 -19.42 -44.01 -0.83
C ALA A 11 -18.03 -43.44 -0.50
N LEU A 12 -17.95 -42.14 -0.24
CA LEU A 12 -16.77 -41.46 0.30
C LEU A 12 -16.77 -41.60 1.84
N ALA A 13 -15.59 -41.92 2.38
CA ALA A 13 -15.37 -42.16 3.81
C ALA A 13 -15.61 -40.90 4.68
N PRO A 14 -16.19 -41.04 5.89
CA PRO A 14 -16.42 -39.93 6.80
C PRO A 14 -15.15 -39.68 7.63
N GLY A 15 -14.31 -38.73 7.22
CA GLY A 15 -13.08 -38.44 7.96
C GLY A 15 -12.53 -37.02 7.92
N SER A 16 -13.07 -36.10 7.10
CA SER A 16 -12.41 -34.80 6.84
C SER A 16 -13.19 -33.55 7.25
N ARG A 17 -14.36 -33.67 7.90
CA ARG A 17 -15.22 -32.50 8.22
C ARG A 17 -14.98 -31.85 9.59
N VAL A 18 -14.18 -32.45 10.47
CA VAL A 18 -14.01 -31.95 11.84
C VAL A 18 -12.92 -30.87 11.95
N CYS A 19 -11.87 -30.91 11.11
CA CYS A 19 -10.77 -29.93 11.20
C CYS A 19 -11.07 -28.56 10.57
N CYS A 20 -11.84 -28.48 9.47
CA CYS A 20 -12.20 -27.18 8.87
C CYS A 20 -13.20 -26.39 9.72
N SER A 21 -14.10 -27.07 10.42
CA SER A 21 -15.17 -26.43 11.19
C SER A 21 -14.65 -25.74 12.46
N LEU A 22 -13.60 -26.30 13.07
CA LEU A 22 -12.99 -25.75 14.29
C LEU A 22 -12.10 -24.52 13.98
N ALA A 23 -11.35 -24.55 12.87
CA ALA A 23 -10.50 -23.43 12.47
C ALA A 23 -11.30 -22.19 12.06
N VAL A 24 -12.42 -22.36 11.36
CA VAL A 24 -13.34 -21.26 11.00
C VAL A 24 -14.07 -20.71 12.24
N ALA A 25 -14.46 -21.57 13.18
CA ALA A 25 -15.11 -21.14 14.41
C ALA A 25 -14.17 -20.32 15.32
N VAL A 26 -12.89 -20.70 15.44
CA VAL A 26 -11.89 -19.95 16.22
C VAL A 26 -11.56 -18.61 15.57
N PHE A 27 -11.42 -18.55 14.24
CA PHE A 27 -11.19 -17.27 13.53
C PHE A 27 -12.37 -16.31 13.63
N THR A 28 -13.60 -16.83 13.54
CA THR A 28 -14.82 -16.01 13.63
C THR A 28 -15.07 -15.54 15.06
N ALA A 29 -14.73 -16.34 16.07
CA ALA A 29 -14.81 -15.98 17.49
C ALA A 29 -13.74 -14.94 17.90
N MET A 30 -12.53 -14.99 17.35
CA MET A 30 -11.52 -13.95 17.62
C MET A 30 -11.81 -12.64 16.88
N ALA A 31 -12.37 -12.69 15.67
CA ALA A 31 -12.76 -11.49 14.92
C ALA A 31 -13.93 -10.72 15.57
N SER A 32 -14.73 -11.37 16.41
CA SER A 32 -15.93 -10.78 17.04
C SER A 32 -15.72 -10.24 18.47
N LEU A 33 -14.61 -10.58 19.12
CA LEU A 33 -14.31 -10.15 20.51
C LEU A 33 -13.30 -8.99 20.61
N ILE A 34 -12.69 -8.57 19.50
CA ILE A 34 -11.63 -7.56 19.47
C ILE A 34 -12.09 -6.11 19.21
N PRO A 35 -13.16 -5.79 18.43
CA PRO A 35 -13.39 -4.40 18.02
C PRO A 35 -13.86 -3.43 19.12
N ALA A 36 -14.74 -3.86 20.03
CA ALA A 36 -15.48 -2.92 20.89
C ALA A 36 -14.65 -2.37 22.08
N ALA A 37 -13.76 -3.17 22.67
CA ALA A 37 -12.92 -2.73 23.78
C ALA A 37 -11.71 -1.90 23.32
N TRP A 38 -11.38 -1.93 22.03
CA TRP A 38 -10.16 -1.35 21.47
C TRP A 38 -10.36 -0.05 20.68
N ALA A 39 -11.59 0.30 20.32
CA ALA A 39 -11.90 1.65 19.84
C ALA A 39 -11.48 2.74 20.86
N ALA A 40 -11.27 2.38 22.14
CA ALA A 40 -10.74 3.25 23.20
C ALA A 40 -9.20 3.29 23.30
N GLY A 41 -8.47 2.37 22.63
CA GLY A 41 -7.02 2.17 22.81
C GLY A 41 -6.11 2.90 21.83
N LEU A 42 -6.67 3.56 20.80
CA LEU A 42 -5.89 4.42 19.88
C LEU A 42 -5.91 5.89 20.33
N ASP A 43 -6.46 6.17 21.50
CA ASP A 43 -6.35 7.47 22.15
C ASP A 43 -4.87 7.73 22.49
N GLY A 44 -4.33 8.86 22.01
CA GLY A 44 -2.91 9.23 22.19
C GLY A 44 -2.00 8.94 21.00
N ILE A 45 -2.56 8.47 19.87
CA ILE A 45 -1.79 8.35 18.62
C ILE A 45 -1.90 9.64 17.80
N LEU A 46 -0.74 10.19 17.45
CA LEU A 46 -0.56 11.36 16.61
C LEU A 46 -0.14 10.88 15.21
N TYR A 47 -1.04 10.95 14.24
CA TYR A 47 -0.73 10.54 12.87
C TYR A 47 -0.16 11.72 12.07
N VAL A 48 1.03 11.54 11.51
CA VAL A 48 1.63 12.50 10.59
C VAL A 48 1.37 12.03 9.16
N VAL A 49 0.60 12.83 8.43
CA VAL A 49 0.15 12.59 7.05
C VAL A 49 0.79 13.65 6.17
N THR A 50 1.34 13.24 5.03
CA THR A 50 2.04 14.16 4.13
C THR A 50 1.42 14.26 2.75
N ASP A 51 0.72 13.21 2.31
CA ASP A 51 0.01 13.24 1.05
C ASP A 51 -1.33 12.49 1.08
N SER A 52 -1.99 12.42 -0.08
CA SER A 52 -3.29 11.78 -0.22
C SER A 52 -3.24 10.25 -0.05
N TYR A 53 -2.08 9.62 -0.24
CA TYR A 53 -1.93 8.17 -0.06
C TYR A 53 -1.82 7.81 1.42
N ASP A 54 -1.12 8.63 2.20
CA ASP A 54 -1.16 8.54 3.66
C ASP A 54 -2.60 8.64 4.18
N THR A 55 -3.36 9.63 3.67
CA THR A 55 -4.75 9.86 4.07
C THR A 55 -5.63 8.66 3.70
N PHE A 56 -5.55 8.19 2.46
CA PHE A 56 -6.30 7.04 1.98
C PHE A 56 -5.98 5.77 2.78
N PHE A 57 -4.70 5.49 3.03
CA PHE A 57 -4.29 4.34 3.85
C PHE A 57 -4.84 4.42 5.26
N LEU A 58 -4.77 5.61 5.89
CA LEU A 58 -5.26 5.82 7.23
C LEU A 58 -6.79 5.68 7.32
N GLU A 59 -7.53 6.23 6.36
CA GLU A 59 -8.99 6.07 6.27
C GLU A 59 -9.40 4.60 6.15
N GLU A 60 -8.73 3.85 5.28
CA GLU A 60 -8.97 2.40 5.12
C GLU A 60 -8.59 1.62 6.38
N PHE A 61 -7.47 1.97 7.04
CA PHE A 61 -7.07 1.36 8.31
C PHE A 61 -8.11 1.59 9.41
N LEU A 62 -8.52 2.84 9.61
CA LEU A 62 -9.51 3.22 10.61
C LEU A 62 -10.86 2.58 10.34
N SER A 63 -11.28 2.55 9.07
CA SER A 63 -12.52 1.87 8.66
C SER A 63 -12.43 0.36 8.91
N TYR A 64 -11.30 -0.28 8.60
CA TYR A 64 -11.12 -1.73 8.78
C TYR A 64 -11.25 -2.15 10.24
N TYR A 65 -10.78 -1.32 11.17
CA TYR A 65 -10.85 -1.58 12.62
C TYR A 65 -12.01 -0.87 13.33
N ASN A 66 -12.90 -0.19 12.61
CA ASN A 66 -13.97 0.64 13.16
C ASN A 66 -13.47 1.61 14.25
N ALA A 67 -12.35 2.28 13.95
CA ALA A 67 -11.67 3.21 14.82
C ALA A 67 -11.78 4.64 14.30
N THR A 68 -11.43 5.61 15.15
CA THR A 68 -11.37 7.03 14.79
C THR A 68 -10.01 7.58 15.20
N ALA A 69 -9.34 8.32 14.32
CA ALA A 69 -8.15 9.07 14.67
C ALA A 69 -8.58 10.39 15.31
N ARG A 70 -8.07 10.67 16.52
CA ARG A 70 -8.33 11.96 17.19
C ARG A 70 -7.49 13.09 16.63
N LEU A 71 -6.24 12.80 16.25
CA LEU A 71 -5.27 13.81 15.85
C LEU A 71 -4.54 13.36 14.58
N VAL A 72 -4.78 14.11 13.50
CA VAL A 72 -4.13 13.93 12.20
C VAL A 72 -3.47 15.25 11.83
N TYR A 73 -2.14 15.24 11.73
CA TYR A 73 -1.34 16.40 11.38
C TYR A 73 -0.92 16.29 9.92
N PHE A 74 -1.24 17.32 9.14
CA PHE A 74 -0.77 17.45 7.76
C PHE A 74 0.57 18.18 7.76
N LEU A 75 1.66 17.46 7.53
CA LEU A 75 3.00 18.02 7.59
C LEU A 75 3.34 18.80 6.32
N ASN A 76 2.76 20.00 6.20
CA ASN A 76 2.92 20.89 5.05
C ASN A 76 3.56 22.25 5.41
N SER A 77 3.84 22.49 6.70
CA SER A 77 4.40 23.75 7.18
C SER A 77 5.15 23.59 8.50
N SER A 78 6.07 24.52 8.78
CA SER A 78 6.82 24.58 10.05
C SER A 78 5.92 24.75 11.26
N ARG A 79 4.80 25.47 11.13
CA ARG A 79 3.85 25.68 12.21
C ARG A 79 3.31 24.36 12.78
N VAL A 80 3.07 23.38 11.91
CA VAL A 80 2.59 22.06 12.33
C VAL A 80 3.64 21.33 13.17
N LEU A 81 4.93 21.51 12.89
CA LEU A 81 6.00 20.96 13.73
C LEU A 81 5.99 21.60 15.12
N ASP A 82 5.77 22.92 15.22
CA ASP A 82 5.75 23.61 16.51
C ASP A 82 4.55 23.17 17.38
N GLU A 83 3.46 22.72 16.75
CA GLU A 83 2.27 22.18 17.42
C GLU A 83 2.40 20.68 17.77
N LEU A 84 3.43 19.99 17.27
CA LEU A 84 3.70 18.59 17.60
C LEU A 84 4.35 18.49 18.98
N GLU A 85 3.52 18.39 20.01
CA GLU A 85 3.95 18.06 21.35
C GLU A 85 3.71 16.57 21.62
N CYS A 86 4.74 15.89 22.13
CA CYS A 86 4.61 14.51 22.56
C CYS A 86 4.65 14.45 24.08
N SER A 87 3.47 14.34 24.71
CA SER A 87 3.39 14.00 26.13
C SER A 87 3.79 12.54 26.35
N SER A 88 4.38 12.24 27.51
CA SER A 88 4.73 10.86 27.91
C SER A 88 3.53 9.92 27.72
N GLY A 89 3.67 8.94 26.83
CA GLY A 89 2.62 7.98 26.48
C GLY A 89 1.98 8.17 25.10
N ASN A 90 2.22 9.29 24.41
CA ASN A 90 1.76 9.45 23.03
C ASN A 90 2.63 8.65 22.06
N VAL A 91 2.01 8.19 20.98
CA VAL A 91 2.68 7.52 19.85
C VAL A 91 2.62 8.43 18.63
N LEU A 92 3.75 8.89 18.15
CA LEU A 92 3.86 9.64 16.89
C LEU A 92 4.08 8.69 15.72
N VAL A 93 3.24 8.73 14.70
CA VAL A 93 3.32 7.81 13.56
C VAL A 93 3.71 8.54 12.28
N LEU A 94 4.82 8.11 11.68
CA LEU A 94 5.32 8.54 10.37
C LEU A 94 5.00 7.47 9.32
N LEU A 95 3.85 7.64 8.64
CA LEU A 95 3.32 6.66 7.68
C LEU A 95 4.12 6.57 6.39
N ASP A 96 4.17 7.62 5.58
CA ASP A 96 5.01 7.67 4.38
C ASP A 96 5.47 9.12 4.10
N PRO A 97 6.15 9.79 5.05
CA PRO A 97 6.41 11.21 4.92
C PRO A 97 7.18 11.52 3.64
N ASN A 98 6.54 12.34 2.80
CA ASN A 98 6.97 12.64 1.45
C ASN A 98 7.21 14.15 1.30
N ILE A 99 8.16 14.67 2.08
CA ILE A 99 8.53 16.09 2.12
C ILE A 99 9.49 16.42 0.96
N ASP A 100 9.13 17.40 0.15
CA ASP A 100 9.94 17.88 -0.98
C ASP A 100 11.07 18.82 -0.56
N ASP A 101 10.74 19.80 0.28
CA ASP A 101 11.69 20.81 0.71
C ASP A 101 12.73 20.20 1.66
N VAL A 102 13.99 20.15 1.23
CA VAL A 102 15.10 19.53 1.97
C VAL A 102 15.34 20.22 3.32
N GLY A 103 15.18 21.55 3.38
CA GLY A 103 15.35 22.31 4.62
C GLY A 103 14.27 21.97 5.64
N PHE A 104 13.01 21.90 5.20
CA PHE A 104 11.87 21.51 6.00
C PHE A 104 11.95 20.04 6.40
N ALA A 105 12.41 19.14 5.53
CA ALA A 105 12.63 17.73 5.85
C ALA A 105 13.69 17.57 6.96
N ARG A 106 14.79 18.32 6.88
CA ARG A 106 15.81 18.33 7.95
C ARG A 106 15.24 18.88 9.26
N ASN A 107 14.54 20.01 9.22
CA ASN A 107 13.91 20.59 10.41
C ASN A 107 12.87 19.63 11.03
N ALA A 108 12.04 18.97 10.21
CA ALA A 108 11.10 17.96 10.67
C ALA A 108 11.82 16.76 11.31
N SER A 109 12.89 16.27 10.68
CA SER A 109 13.71 15.19 11.25
C SER A 109 14.31 15.59 12.61
N GLU A 110 14.90 16.78 12.72
CA GLU A 110 15.48 17.29 13.97
C GLU A 110 14.42 17.47 15.06
N HIS A 111 13.26 18.02 14.71
CA HIS A 111 12.15 18.18 15.64
C HIS A 111 11.65 16.82 16.15
N ILE A 112 11.38 15.87 15.25
CA ILE A 112 10.88 14.55 15.64
C ILE A 112 11.94 13.77 16.44
N ALA A 113 13.22 13.89 16.07
CA ALA A 113 14.30 13.31 16.85
C ALA A 113 14.32 13.90 18.27
N ARG A 114 14.16 15.22 18.46
CA ARG A 114 14.06 15.81 19.80
C ARG A 114 12.89 15.24 20.61
N LEU A 115 11.71 15.04 19.99
CA LEU A 115 10.58 14.39 20.65
C LEU A 115 10.91 12.96 21.06
N LEU A 116 11.52 12.18 20.15
CA LEU A 116 11.97 10.81 20.41
C LEU A 116 12.96 10.77 21.58
N PHE A 117 13.99 11.62 21.59
CA PHE A 117 14.95 11.67 22.70
C PHE A 117 14.32 12.12 24.02
N GLY A 118 13.26 12.93 23.97
CA GLY A 118 12.50 13.42 25.13
C GLY A 118 11.39 12.49 25.63
N GLY A 119 11.38 11.21 25.25
CA GLY A 119 10.43 10.22 25.79
C GLY A 119 9.28 9.81 24.88
N CYS A 120 9.20 10.39 23.67
CA CYS A 120 8.14 10.03 22.72
C CYS A 120 8.35 8.61 22.16
N THR A 121 7.26 7.87 21.96
CA THR A 121 7.32 6.68 21.09
C THR A 121 7.06 7.11 19.66
N VAL A 122 7.99 6.82 18.75
CA VAL A 122 7.86 7.12 17.32
C VAL A 122 7.74 5.82 16.54
N VAL A 123 6.68 5.69 15.75
CA VAL A 123 6.51 4.62 14.75
C VAL A 123 6.93 5.17 13.39
N ALA A 124 7.89 4.52 12.74
CA ALA A 124 8.39 4.96 11.43
C ALA A 124 8.42 3.81 10.43
N THR A 125 7.74 3.99 9.29
CA THR A 125 7.90 3.07 8.15
C THR A 125 9.18 3.37 7.37
N HIS A 126 9.41 2.69 6.24
CA HIS A 126 10.56 2.96 5.37
C HIS A 126 10.84 4.46 5.12
N ASN A 127 9.84 5.25 4.68
CA ASN A 127 10.09 6.68 4.39
C ASN A 127 10.16 7.51 5.67
N GLY A 128 9.47 7.12 6.73
CA GLY A 128 9.62 7.72 8.06
C GLY A 128 11.04 7.54 8.60
N LEU A 129 11.61 6.35 8.43
CA LEU A 129 13.01 6.07 8.77
C LEU A 129 13.97 6.86 7.90
N ALA A 130 13.70 6.99 6.60
CA ALA A 130 14.51 7.81 5.71
C ALA A 130 14.52 9.29 6.12
N LEU A 131 13.37 9.83 6.55
CA LEU A 131 13.27 11.17 7.12
C LEU A 131 14.12 11.28 8.39
N LEU A 132 13.91 10.41 9.38
CA LEU A 132 14.64 10.44 10.65
C LEU A 132 16.15 10.22 10.49
N ASN A 133 16.57 9.47 9.47
CA ASN A 133 17.98 9.20 9.20
C ASN A 133 18.78 10.47 8.92
N LEU A 134 18.14 11.57 8.52
CA LEU A 134 18.80 12.87 8.34
C LEU A 134 19.42 13.40 9.64
N THR A 135 18.87 13.03 10.79
CA THR A 135 19.38 13.43 12.12
C THR A 135 19.95 12.25 12.89
N LEU A 136 19.28 11.09 12.85
CA LEU A 136 19.69 9.91 13.63
C LEU A 136 21.06 9.36 13.22
N SER A 137 21.46 9.53 11.95
CA SER A 137 22.77 9.07 11.48
C SER A 137 23.93 9.84 12.13
N GLU A 138 23.73 11.12 12.45
CA GLU A 138 24.71 11.94 13.19
C GLU A 138 24.92 11.44 14.62
N LEU A 139 23.95 10.68 15.13
CA LEU A 139 23.96 10.05 16.46
C LEU A 139 24.35 8.57 16.41
N GLY A 140 24.79 8.07 15.24
CA GLY A 140 25.23 6.69 15.03
C GLY A 140 24.12 5.68 14.76
N TYR A 141 22.86 6.13 14.63
CA TYR A 141 21.74 5.29 14.20
C TYR A 141 21.57 5.42 12.69
N VAL A 142 22.06 4.45 11.93
CA VAL A 142 22.09 4.54 10.46
C VAL A 142 21.05 3.63 9.84
N ALA A 143 20.05 4.22 9.17
CA ALA A 143 19.08 3.49 8.37
C ALA A 143 19.63 3.23 6.96
N HIS A 144 19.59 1.98 6.53
CA HIS A 144 20.01 1.56 5.19
C HIS A 144 18.83 1.05 4.39
N SER A 145 18.68 1.53 3.16
CA SER A 145 17.73 0.99 2.20
C SER A 145 18.40 -0.06 1.31
N VAL A 146 17.79 -1.24 1.22
CA VAL A 146 18.19 -2.32 0.32
C VAL A 146 17.10 -2.63 -0.68
N ASN A 147 17.54 -2.97 -1.90
CA ASN A 147 16.69 -3.40 -3.00
C ASN A 147 16.79 -4.93 -3.17
N ASN A 148 15.86 -5.54 -3.91
CA ASN A 148 15.91 -6.95 -4.31
C ASN A 148 15.92 -7.96 -3.16
N VAL A 149 15.40 -7.58 -2.00
CA VAL A 149 15.17 -8.51 -0.88
C VAL A 149 13.87 -9.26 -1.11
N THR A 150 13.82 -10.55 -0.81
CA THR A 150 12.57 -11.31 -0.79
C THR A 150 11.83 -11.02 0.51
N VAL A 151 10.70 -10.32 0.42
CA VAL A 151 9.83 -10.07 1.56
C VAL A 151 8.68 -11.08 1.51
N PRO A 152 8.42 -11.87 2.58
CA PRO A 152 7.37 -12.88 2.61
C PRO A 152 5.98 -12.26 2.81
N LEU A 153 5.69 -11.13 2.15
CA LEU A 153 4.38 -10.49 2.18
C LEU A 153 3.70 -10.56 0.81
N PRO A 154 2.42 -10.93 0.75
CA PRO A 154 1.72 -11.08 -0.51
C PRO A 154 1.71 -9.79 -1.34
N GLY A 155 2.24 -9.88 -2.56
CA GLY A 155 2.25 -8.76 -3.50
C GLY A 155 3.27 -7.66 -3.20
N TYR A 156 4.13 -7.81 -2.19
CA TYR A 156 5.17 -6.81 -1.93
C TYR A 156 6.26 -6.91 -2.99
N ASN A 157 6.34 -5.88 -3.83
CA ASN A 157 7.30 -5.82 -4.91
C ASN A 157 8.53 -5.01 -4.50
N THR A 158 9.63 -5.66 -4.13
CA THR A 158 10.86 -4.96 -3.70
C THR A 158 11.64 -4.28 -4.83
N THR A 159 11.27 -4.53 -6.10
CA THR A 159 11.77 -3.71 -7.21
C THR A 159 11.07 -2.35 -7.27
N LYS A 160 9.87 -2.25 -6.66
CA LYS A 160 9.10 -1.01 -6.55
C LYS A 160 9.27 -0.33 -5.18
N TYR A 161 9.36 -1.12 -4.12
CA TYR A 161 9.43 -0.67 -2.74
C TYR A 161 10.73 -1.09 -2.08
N ARG A 162 11.34 -0.20 -1.32
CA ARG A 162 12.61 -0.50 -0.65
C ARG A 162 12.36 -1.15 0.70
N TYR A 163 13.31 -1.97 1.12
CA TYR A 163 13.37 -2.54 2.46
C TYR A 163 14.41 -1.76 3.27
N ALA A 164 14.10 -1.37 4.50
CA ALA A 164 15.00 -0.67 5.40
C ALA A 164 15.43 -1.53 6.59
N TYR A 165 16.72 -1.49 6.94
CA TYR A 165 17.22 -1.98 8.23
C TYR A 165 17.95 -0.86 8.96
N LEU A 166 18.07 -0.98 10.28
CA LEU A 166 18.78 -0.01 11.12
C LEU A 166 20.06 -0.62 11.67
N VAL A 167 21.15 0.15 11.66
CA VAL A 167 22.38 -0.13 12.41
C VAL A 167 22.45 0.82 13.59
N THR A 168 22.57 0.30 14.80
CA THR A 168 22.66 1.10 16.04
C THR A 168 24.10 1.60 16.27
N PRO A 169 24.32 2.56 17.20
CA PRO A 169 25.66 3.00 17.56
C PRO A 169 26.58 1.88 18.07
N SER A 170 25.99 0.81 18.63
CA SER A 170 26.72 -0.40 19.05
C SER A 170 27.05 -1.38 17.92
N GLY A 171 26.68 -1.06 16.67
CA GLY A 171 26.85 -1.94 15.52
C GLY A 171 25.81 -3.06 15.40
N ARG A 172 24.77 -3.08 16.25
CA ARG A 172 23.68 -4.06 16.16
C ARG A 172 22.83 -3.76 14.93
N ILE A 173 22.55 -4.79 14.14
CA ILE A 173 21.70 -4.70 12.94
C ILE A 173 20.28 -5.16 13.28
N LEU A 174 19.29 -4.32 12.96
CA LEU A 174 17.86 -4.61 13.10
C LEU A 174 17.25 -4.78 11.71
N ASN A 175 17.14 -6.04 11.26
CA ASN A 175 16.72 -6.42 9.91
C ASN A 175 15.46 -7.32 9.92
N THR A 176 14.60 -7.16 10.92
CA THR A 176 13.28 -7.78 10.95
C THR A 176 12.25 -6.84 10.32
N THR A 177 11.09 -7.36 9.91
CA THR A 177 10.01 -6.54 9.32
C THR A 177 9.54 -5.43 10.27
N VAL A 178 9.46 -5.76 11.56
CA VAL A 178 9.15 -4.85 12.66
C VAL A 178 10.23 -5.00 13.73
N TRP A 179 10.70 -3.88 14.26
CA TRP A 179 11.67 -3.84 15.35
C TRP A 179 11.41 -2.64 16.26
N SER A 180 11.91 -2.69 17.48
CA SER A 180 11.85 -1.58 18.44
C SER A 180 13.20 -1.39 19.13
N ILE A 181 13.56 -0.14 19.37
CA ILE A 181 14.75 0.25 20.15
C ILE A 181 14.48 1.49 20.99
N GLU A 182 15.20 1.58 22.10
CA GLU A 182 15.28 2.80 22.90
C GLU A 182 16.25 3.80 22.25
N VAL A 183 15.85 5.06 22.21
CA VAL A 183 16.60 6.19 21.66
C VAL A 183 16.42 7.37 22.61
N GLY A 184 17.45 7.64 23.42
CA GLY A 184 17.30 8.59 24.54
C GLY A 184 16.33 8.06 25.57
N GLU A 185 15.34 8.88 25.95
CA GLU A 185 14.27 8.48 26.87
C GLU A 185 13.05 7.88 26.16
N GLY A 186 13.00 7.96 24.83
CA GLY A 186 11.88 7.45 24.04
C GLY A 186 12.23 6.20 23.25
N ARG A 187 11.28 5.80 22.41
CA ARG A 187 11.32 4.51 21.72
C ARG A 187 11.01 4.66 20.24
N LEU A 188 11.89 4.12 19.39
CA LEU A 188 11.65 4.04 17.95
C LEU A 188 11.17 2.64 17.60
N VAL A 189 9.97 2.54 17.03
CA VAL A 189 9.41 1.32 16.45
C VAL A 189 9.47 1.44 14.92
N GLY A 190 10.34 0.65 14.30
CA GLY A 190 10.56 0.67 12.87
C GLY A 190 9.76 -0.39 12.12
N VAL A 191 9.20 -0.02 10.98
CA VAL A 191 8.67 -0.94 9.97
C VAL A 191 9.60 -0.87 8.77
N ALA A 192 10.27 -1.98 8.46
CA ALA A 192 11.25 -2.07 7.37
C ALA A 192 10.64 -1.79 5.97
N LEU A 193 9.31 -1.75 5.87
CA LEU A 193 8.58 -1.71 4.62
C LEU A 193 7.83 -0.40 4.45
N ASN A 194 7.71 0.03 3.21
CA ASN A 194 6.70 1.02 2.83
C ASN A 194 5.31 0.35 2.72
N ILE A 195 4.56 0.36 3.82
CA ILE A 195 3.24 -0.29 3.93
C ILE A 195 2.12 0.48 3.22
N VAL A 196 2.20 1.81 3.17
CA VAL A 196 1.20 2.70 2.55
C VAL A 196 1.08 2.41 1.07
N TRP A 197 2.21 2.41 0.35
CA TRP A 197 2.21 2.13 -1.07
C TRP A 197 1.87 0.69 -1.39
N ALA A 198 2.36 -0.25 -0.59
CA ALA A 198 2.07 -1.66 -0.82
C ALA A 198 0.57 -1.98 -0.68
N TYR A 199 -0.10 -1.39 0.32
CA TYR A 199 -1.55 -1.45 0.44
C TYR A 199 -2.24 -0.76 -0.73
N THR A 200 -1.88 0.49 -1.05
CA THR A 200 -2.50 1.27 -2.13
C THR A 200 -2.49 0.53 -3.47
N ASP A 201 -1.40 -0.17 -3.77
CA ASP A 201 -1.24 -0.92 -5.02
C ASP A 201 -2.04 -2.21 -5.07
N THR A 202 -2.15 -2.91 -3.93
CA THR A 202 -2.62 -4.30 -3.88
C THR A 202 -4.03 -4.43 -3.30
N GLY A 203 -4.48 -3.46 -2.49
CA GLY A 203 -5.69 -3.54 -1.68
C GLY A 203 -5.65 -4.66 -0.63
N ASN A 204 -4.46 -5.18 -0.29
CA ASN A 204 -4.34 -6.35 0.59
C ASN A 204 -4.37 -5.94 2.06
N SER A 205 -5.36 -6.44 2.82
CA SER A 205 -5.54 -6.13 4.25
C SER A 205 -4.38 -6.56 5.14
N THR A 206 -3.50 -7.49 4.70
CA THR A 206 -2.30 -7.88 5.48
C THR A 206 -1.41 -6.68 5.82
N TYR A 207 -1.39 -5.62 5.00
CA TYR A 207 -0.64 -4.40 5.32
C TYR A 207 -1.29 -3.57 6.45
N LEU A 208 -2.63 -3.58 6.53
CA LEU A 208 -3.37 -2.97 7.64
C LEU A 208 -3.15 -3.76 8.94
N GLU A 209 -3.15 -5.10 8.87
CA GLU A 209 -2.89 -6.00 9.99
C GLU A 209 -1.45 -5.90 10.51
N LEU A 210 -0.48 -5.77 9.60
CA LEU A 210 0.91 -5.50 9.95
C LEU A 210 1.02 -4.15 10.68
N PHE A 211 0.38 -3.10 10.15
CA PHE A 211 0.40 -1.79 10.76
C PHE A 211 -0.26 -1.80 12.15
N TYR A 212 -1.36 -2.53 12.32
CA TYR A 212 -1.99 -2.73 13.62
C TYR A 212 -1.03 -3.36 14.63
N SER A 213 -0.32 -4.42 14.23
CA SER A 213 0.66 -5.10 15.09
C SER A 213 1.81 -4.17 15.52
N VAL A 214 2.20 -3.24 14.65
CA VAL A 214 3.21 -2.22 14.94
C VAL A 214 2.70 -1.21 15.97
N LEU A 215 1.45 -0.78 15.87
CA LEU A 215 0.85 0.11 16.87
C LEU A 215 0.72 -0.58 18.23
N GLN A 216 0.38 -1.88 18.26
CA GLN A 216 0.37 -2.65 19.51
C GLN A 216 1.75 -2.72 20.16
N GLU A 217 2.79 -2.97 19.37
CA GLU A 217 4.18 -2.92 19.84
C GLU A 217 4.52 -1.53 20.42
N ALA A 218 4.11 -0.46 19.74
CA ALA A 218 4.33 0.92 20.16
C ALA A 218 3.51 1.37 21.38
N LEU A 219 2.38 0.73 21.66
CA LEU A 219 1.54 1.04 22.83
C LEU A 219 1.92 0.20 24.07
N SER A 220 2.58 -0.94 23.87
CA SER A 220 3.00 -1.79 24.99
C SER A 220 4.10 -1.13 25.85
N SER A 221 3.95 -1.18 27.18
CA SER A 221 4.90 -0.55 28.12
C SER A 221 6.29 -1.19 28.05
N PRO A 222 7.39 -0.41 28.07
CA PRO A 222 8.75 -0.94 28.13
C PRO A 222 9.02 -1.81 29.37
N ARG A 223 8.31 -1.56 30.48
CA ARG A 223 8.61 -2.19 31.79
C ARG A 223 8.22 -3.67 31.90
N GLU A 224 7.39 -4.19 31.00
CA GLU A 224 6.95 -5.60 31.07
C GLU A 224 7.84 -6.56 30.27
N ARG A 225 8.80 -6.06 29.49
CA ARG A 225 9.66 -6.90 28.64
C ARG A 225 11.10 -6.89 29.15
N GLY A 226 11.35 -7.78 30.11
CA GLY A 226 12.70 -8.33 30.32
C GLY A 226 13.24 -8.82 28.98
N ILE A 227 14.45 -8.37 28.64
CA ILE A 227 15.12 -8.49 27.36
C ILE A 227 15.15 -9.96 26.88
N ASP A 228 14.35 -10.28 25.87
CA ASP A 228 14.70 -11.27 24.85
C ASP A 228 13.96 -10.95 23.53
N THR A 229 14.72 -10.51 22.52
CA THR A 229 14.23 -9.96 21.24
C THR A 229 13.73 -11.01 20.23
N THR A 230 13.27 -12.16 20.72
CA THR A 230 12.89 -13.30 19.88
C THR A 230 11.36 -13.45 19.71
N THR A 231 10.55 -12.66 20.45
CA THR A 231 9.10 -12.87 20.56
C THR A 231 8.24 -11.97 19.63
N ALA A 232 8.84 -11.28 18.65
CA ALA A 232 8.08 -10.65 17.56
C ALA A 232 7.55 -11.66 16.52
N ALA A 233 7.66 -12.97 16.79
CA ALA A 233 7.13 -14.05 15.98
C ALA A 233 5.59 -14.13 15.98
N VAL A 234 4.90 -13.53 16.96
CA VAL A 234 3.43 -13.68 17.11
C VAL A 234 2.66 -12.90 16.03
N GLY A 235 3.14 -11.72 15.61
CA GLY A 235 2.55 -10.97 14.49
C GLY A 235 2.87 -11.57 13.11
N VAL A 236 4.01 -12.25 12.97
CA VAL A 236 4.42 -12.91 11.73
C VAL A 236 3.71 -14.27 11.55
N ALA A 237 3.29 -14.94 12.63
CA ALA A 237 2.50 -16.17 12.54
C ALA A 237 1.15 -15.97 11.84
N VAL A 238 0.56 -14.77 11.94
CA VAL A 238 -0.71 -14.43 11.24
C VAL A 238 -0.48 -14.33 9.72
N ALA A 239 0.62 -13.71 9.28
CA ALA A 239 0.99 -13.65 7.85
C ALA A 239 1.56 -15.00 7.33
N GLY A 240 2.26 -15.75 8.18
CA GLY A 240 2.86 -17.05 7.86
C GLY A 240 1.84 -18.19 7.75
N SER A 241 0.74 -18.14 8.52
CA SER A 241 -0.30 -19.18 8.47
C SER A 241 -1.04 -19.21 7.14
N ALA A 242 -1.25 -18.05 6.49
CA ALA A 242 -1.80 -17.97 5.13
C ALA A 242 -0.84 -18.53 4.06
N ALA A 243 0.47 -18.38 4.26
CA ALA A 243 1.49 -18.92 3.35
C ALA A 243 1.67 -20.45 3.50
N ALA A 244 1.52 -20.99 4.71
CA ALA A 244 1.60 -22.43 4.97
C ALA A 244 0.45 -23.23 4.32
N THR A 245 -0.75 -22.65 4.21
CA THR A 245 -1.89 -23.28 3.51
C THR A 245 -1.71 -23.34 1.99
N LEU A 246 -0.96 -22.40 1.40
CA LEU A 246 -0.63 -22.38 -0.04
C LEU A 246 0.57 -23.28 -0.40
N ALA A 247 1.46 -23.58 0.55
CA ALA A 247 2.55 -24.53 0.35
C ALA A 247 2.07 -26.00 0.41
N SER A 248 1.08 -26.29 1.26
CA SER A 248 0.46 -27.62 1.39
C SER A 248 -0.26 -28.09 0.11
N SER A 249 -0.86 -27.17 -0.64
CA SER A 249 -1.58 -27.48 -1.89
C SER A 249 -0.67 -27.72 -3.10
N ARG A 250 0.60 -27.27 -3.05
CA ARG A 250 1.60 -27.57 -4.10
C ARG A 250 2.38 -28.87 -3.87
N ALA A 251 2.43 -29.38 -2.64
CA ALA A 251 3.08 -30.65 -2.33
C ALA A 251 2.28 -31.88 -2.82
N TYR A 252 0.96 -31.75 -3.06
CA TYR A 252 0.10 -32.85 -3.53
C TYR A 252 0.04 -32.98 -5.06
N ALA A 253 0.58 -32.01 -5.82
CA ALA A 253 0.52 -32.00 -7.29
C ALA A 253 1.79 -32.52 -7.99
N ARG A 254 2.72 -33.15 -7.25
CA ARG A 254 4.00 -33.66 -7.82
C ARG A 254 4.30 -35.14 -7.57
N ALA A 255 3.33 -35.91 -7.09
CA ALA A 255 3.46 -37.37 -7.00
C ALA A 255 2.55 -38.03 -8.04
N GLY A 256 3.11 -38.36 -9.22
CA GLY A 256 2.41 -39.25 -10.15
C GLY A 256 2.75 -39.11 -11.63
N THR A 257 3.96 -39.49 -12.04
CA THR A 257 4.18 -40.06 -13.38
C THR A 257 5.34 -41.05 -13.33
N PRO A 258 5.14 -42.33 -13.68
CA PRO A 258 6.23 -43.30 -13.79
C PRO A 258 7.00 -43.09 -15.10
N ARG A 259 8.33 -42.98 -15.02
CA ARG A 259 9.22 -43.06 -16.17
C ARG A 259 9.78 -44.48 -16.28
N GLY A 260 9.42 -45.17 -17.35
CA GLY A 260 10.09 -46.38 -17.79
C GLY A 260 11.38 -46.07 -18.55
N GLY A 261 12.44 -46.81 -18.21
CA GLY A 261 13.11 -47.68 -19.19
C GLY A 261 14.14 -47.09 -20.16
N GLN A 262 15.41 -47.23 -19.74
CA GLN A 262 16.55 -47.82 -20.47
C GLN A 262 17.24 -47.12 -21.67
N GLY A 263 18.58 -47.25 -21.64
CA GLY A 263 19.57 -46.95 -22.69
C GLY A 263 20.42 -45.75 -22.27
N GLY A 264 21.72 -45.83 -21.95
CA GLY A 264 22.77 -46.77 -22.34
C GLY A 264 23.97 -45.89 -22.75
N GLY A 265 25.17 -46.17 -22.26
CA GLY A 265 26.39 -45.51 -22.77
C GLY A 265 27.37 -45.07 -21.69
N SER A 266 28.49 -45.79 -21.65
CA SER A 266 29.70 -45.55 -20.86
C SER A 266 30.42 -44.25 -21.25
N THR A 267 31.18 -43.66 -20.32
CA THR A 267 32.66 -43.61 -20.37
C THR A 267 33.25 -42.86 -19.18
N SER A 268 34.41 -43.37 -18.78
CA SER A 268 35.31 -43.01 -17.69
C SER A 268 36.14 -41.74 -17.91
N ARG A 269 36.49 -41.03 -16.81
CA ARG A 269 37.81 -40.44 -16.44
C ARG A 269 37.57 -39.37 -15.35
N SER A 270 37.97 -39.56 -14.09
CA SER A 270 39.31 -39.41 -13.48
C SER A 270 39.95 -38.02 -13.64
N GLY A 271 40.11 -37.30 -12.52
CA GLY A 271 41.25 -36.39 -12.31
C GLY A 271 40.95 -34.98 -11.77
N GLY A 272 41.34 -34.73 -10.51
CA GLY A 272 41.94 -33.45 -10.09
C GLY A 272 41.15 -32.56 -9.11
N PRO A 273 41.61 -32.40 -7.85
CA PRO A 273 41.21 -31.30 -6.98
C PRO A 273 42.19 -30.12 -7.16
N GLY A 274 41.76 -29.06 -7.85
CA GLY A 274 42.50 -27.82 -7.98
C GLY A 274 41.91 -26.76 -7.05
N GLY A 275 42.60 -26.51 -5.94
CA GLY A 275 42.31 -25.39 -5.05
C GLY A 275 42.60 -24.05 -5.73
N ILE A 276 41.70 -23.10 -5.55
CA ILE A 276 41.93 -21.69 -5.83
C ILE A 276 41.49 -20.93 -4.57
N GLU A 277 42.45 -20.69 -3.69
CA GLU A 277 42.37 -19.68 -2.64
C GLU A 277 42.40 -18.31 -3.32
N GLY A 278 41.23 -17.71 -3.51
CA GLY A 278 41.10 -16.31 -3.92
C GLY A 278 40.95 -15.43 -2.68
N THR A 279 42.04 -14.82 -2.25
CA THR A 279 42.03 -13.67 -1.32
C THR A 279 41.46 -12.46 -2.05
N GLY A 280 40.13 -12.41 -2.18
CA GLY A 280 39.41 -11.28 -2.74
C GLY A 280 39.30 -10.17 -1.71
N GLU A 281 40.11 -9.12 -1.85
CA GLU A 281 39.86 -7.85 -1.18
C GLU A 281 38.43 -7.35 -1.51
N PRO A 282 37.72 -6.77 -0.52
CA PRO A 282 36.40 -6.21 -0.76
C PRO A 282 36.52 -5.05 -1.74
N ARG A 283 36.05 -5.26 -2.98
CA ARG A 283 35.86 -4.18 -3.93
C ARG A 283 34.71 -3.32 -3.43
N ASP A 284 34.99 -2.06 -3.13
CA ASP A 284 33.98 -1.03 -2.89
C ASP A 284 33.07 -0.94 -4.12
N VAL A 285 31.91 -1.60 -4.04
CA VAL A 285 30.85 -1.46 -5.04
C VAL A 285 30.16 -0.15 -4.73
N LEU A 286 30.55 0.92 -5.43
CA LEU A 286 29.81 2.17 -5.46
C LEU A 286 28.44 1.91 -6.11
N VAL A 287 27.45 1.56 -5.30
CA VAL A 287 26.05 1.48 -5.73
C VAL A 287 25.53 2.91 -5.81
N THR A 288 25.64 3.55 -6.97
CA THR A 288 24.90 4.79 -7.23
C THR A 288 23.42 4.44 -7.26
N ALA A 289 22.70 4.71 -6.19
CA ALA A 289 21.24 4.66 -6.22
C ALA A 289 20.75 5.60 -7.34
N PRO A 290 19.83 5.19 -8.20
CA PRO A 290 19.22 6.13 -9.13
C PRO A 290 18.52 7.19 -8.28
N LEU A 291 19.06 8.41 -8.29
CA LEU A 291 18.39 9.61 -7.80
C LEU A 291 17.09 9.72 -8.59
N ARG A 292 15.98 9.28 -7.99
CA ARG A 292 14.65 9.68 -8.45
C ARG A 292 14.57 11.17 -8.14
N VAL A 293 14.89 11.98 -9.13
CA VAL A 293 14.58 13.42 -9.12
C VAL A 293 13.06 13.51 -8.99
N LYS A 294 12.60 13.85 -7.78
CA LYS A 294 11.20 14.17 -7.53
C LYS A 294 10.98 15.48 -8.26
N THR A 295 10.22 15.42 -9.35
CA THR A 295 9.92 16.60 -10.16
C THR A 295 9.06 17.51 -9.29
N GLU A 296 9.56 18.70 -8.98
CA GLU A 296 8.82 19.70 -8.21
C GLU A 296 7.45 19.97 -8.89
N PRO A 297 6.39 20.31 -8.15
CA PRO A 297 5.08 20.62 -8.75
C PRO A 297 5.16 21.70 -9.84
N SER A 298 6.06 22.66 -9.71
CA SER A 298 6.37 23.67 -10.75
C SER A 298 6.92 23.02 -12.02
N GLU A 299 7.91 22.15 -11.90
CA GLU A 299 8.53 21.39 -13.00
C GLU A 299 7.56 20.38 -13.63
N MET A 300 6.52 19.94 -12.90
CA MET A 300 5.47 19.09 -13.45
C MET A 300 4.72 19.77 -14.61
N LEU A 301 4.69 21.09 -14.72
CA LEU A 301 4.01 21.76 -15.84
C LEU A 301 4.96 22.11 -17.00
N GLU A 302 6.27 22.09 -16.78
CA GLU A 302 7.28 22.49 -17.78
C GLU A 302 7.39 21.53 -18.96
N HIS A 303 7.02 20.26 -18.77
CA HIS A 303 7.10 19.30 -19.87
C HIS A 303 6.01 19.58 -20.92
N PRO A 304 6.38 19.82 -22.18
CA PRO A 304 5.45 20.30 -23.22
C PRO A 304 4.28 19.34 -23.45
N LEU A 305 4.52 18.03 -23.35
CA LEU A 305 3.44 17.04 -23.49
C LEU A 305 2.39 17.13 -22.36
N ARG A 306 2.78 17.46 -21.13
CA ARG A 306 1.83 17.60 -20.00
C ARG A 306 1.02 18.88 -20.14
N ALA A 307 1.65 19.98 -20.54
CA ALA A 307 0.95 21.21 -20.91
C ALA A 307 -0.08 20.95 -22.03
N ARG A 308 0.31 20.18 -23.07
CA ARG A 308 -0.60 19.80 -24.15
C ARG A 308 -1.75 18.91 -23.69
N MET A 309 -1.51 17.94 -22.80
CA MET A 309 -2.57 17.13 -22.19
C MET A 309 -3.59 18.01 -21.46
N LEU A 310 -3.12 18.95 -20.64
CA LEU A 310 -3.99 19.86 -19.89
C LEU A 310 -4.79 20.77 -20.82
N GLN A 311 -4.18 21.25 -21.91
CA GLN A 311 -4.89 22.01 -22.95
C GLN A 311 -6.03 21.18 -23.56
N ILE A 312 -5.77 19.95 -23.99
CA ILE A 312 -6.79 19.07 -24.58
C ILE A 312 -7.93 18.82 -23.57
N LEU A 313 -7.61 18.54 -22.31
CA LEU A 313 -8.62 18.33 -21.27
C LEU A 313 -9.42 19.61 -20.98
N ARG A 314 -8.81 20.79 -21.11
CA ARG A 314 -9.49 22.08 -20.97
C ARG A 314 -10.46 22.35 -22.12
N GLU A 315 -10.09 21.98 -23.35
CA GLU A 315 -10.88 22.19 -24.56
C GLU A 315 -12.03 21.20 -24.68
N HIS A 316 -11.79 19.93 -24.36
CA HIS A 316 -12.79 18.86 -24.52
C HIS A 316 -13.57 18.53 -23.23
N GLY A 317 -13.15 19.01 -22.06
CA GLY A 317 -13.76 18.71 -20.77
C GLY A 317 -13.35 17.33 -20.22
N ALA A 318 -13.73 16.26 -20.93
CA ALA A 318 -13.39 14.88 -20.57
C ALA A 318 -12.94 14.08 -21.80
N VAL A 319 -11.86 13.30 -21.65
CA VAL A 319 -11.26 12.55 -22.76
C VAL A 319 -10.91 11.13 -22.35
N HIS A 320 -11.21 10.16 -23.21
CA HIS A 320 -10.84 8.76 -22.98
C HIS A 320 -9.33 8.56 -23.14
N HIS A 321 -8.74 7.60 -22.42
CA HIS A 321 -7.31 7.28 -22.55
C HIS A 321 -6.85 7.08 -24.02
N ASN A 322 -7.58 6.28 -24.80
CA ASN A 322 -7.23 5.99 -26.20
C ASN A 322 -7.50 7.17 -27.13
N GLU A 323 -8.43 8.06 -26.78
CA GLU A 323 -8.68 9.29 -27.53
C GLU A 323 -7.55 10.28 -27.31
N LEU A 324 -7.13 10.47 -26.06
CA LEU A 324 -5.99 11.31 -25.70
C LEU A 324 -4.69 10.80 -26.35
N MET A 325 -4.50 9.48 -26.40
CA MET A 325 -3.37 8.86 -27.11
C MET A 325 -3.35 9.20 -28.61
N ARG A 326 -4.51 9.13 -29.28
CA ARG A 326 -4.63 9.47 -30.71
C ARG A 326 -4.42 10.95 -30.96
N MET A 327 -4.98 11.82 -30.13
CA MET A 327 -4.85 13.28 -30.24
C MET A 327 -3.40 13.75 -30.06
N LEU A 328 -2.63 13.08 -29.19
CA LEU A 328 -1.25 13.43 -28.89
C LEU A 328 -0.23 12.74 -29.79
N GLY A 329 -0.59 11.65 -30.48
CA GLY A 329 0.34 10.86 -31.28
C GLY A 329 1.46 10.21 -30.48
N VAL A 330 1.21 9.85 -29.21
CA VAL A 330 2.23 9.29 -28.31
C VAL A 330 1.98 7.83 -27.97
N ALA A 331 3.05 7.10 -27.63
CA ALA A 331 2.96 5.73 -27.17
C ALA A 331 2.21 5.60 -25.82
N LYS A 332 1.51 4.48 -25.62
CA LYS A 332 0.72 4.19 -24.42
C LYS A 332 1.51 4.30 -23.11
N ALA A 333 2.76 3.80 -23.09
CA ALA A 333 3.62 3.84 -21.91
C ALA A 333 3.96 5.29 -21.53
N THR A 334 4.35 6.10 -22.52
CA THR A 334 4.63 7.53 -22.37
C THR A 334 3.40 8.27 -21.85
N LEU A 335 2.23 8.07 -22.48
CA LEU A 335 0.97 8.67 -22.02
C LEU A 335 0.65 8.30 -20.57
N ARG A 336 0.78 7.01 -20.21
CA ARG A 336 0.50 6.52 -18.85
C ARG A 336 1.42 7.17 -17.82
N TRP A 337 2.70 7.33 -18.13
CA TRP A 337 3.65 8.00 -17.23
C TRP A 337 3.25 9.46 -16.98
N HIS A 338 2.99 10.24 -18.04
CA HIS A 338 2.62 11.65 -17.88
C HIS A 338 1.27 11.83 -17.21
N LEU A 339 0.28 10.97 -17.48
CA LEU A 339 -1.00 10.98 -16.77
C LEU A 339 -0.83 10.61 -15.30
N TYR A 340 0.04 9.65 -14.97
CA TYR A 340 0.37 9.34 -13.58
C TYR A 340 0.96 10.55 -12.86
N MET A 341 1.91 11.26 -13.48
CA MET A 341 2.47 12.49 -12.92
C MET A 341 1.41 13.56 -12.68
N LEU A 342 0.52 13.80 -13.66
CA LEU A 342 -0.55 14.79 -13.55
C LEU A 342 -1.62 14.41 -12.51
N LEU A 343 -1.96 13.12 -12.39
CA LEU A 343 -2.86 12.61 -11.35
C LEU A 343 -2.25 12.79 -9.97
N ARG A 344 -0.97 12.41 -9.81
CA ARG A 344 -0.23 12.56 -8.55
C ARG A 344 -0.11 14.02 -8.14
N GLY A 345 0.15 14.91 -9.08
CA GLY A 345 0.17 16.37 -8.84
C GLY A 345 -1.21 16.99 -8.65
N GLY A 346 -2.30 16.23 -8.74
CA GLY A 346 -3.66 16.72 -8.53
C GLY A 346 -4.21 17.63 -9.64
N TYR A 347 -3.51 17.79 -10.77
CA TYR A 347 -3.95 18.65 -11.88
C TYR A 347 -5.15 18.07 -12.65
N ILE A 348 -5.26 16.74 -12.67
CA ILE A 348 -6.33 16.03 -13.37
C ILE A 348 -6.99 15.03 -12.43
N GLY A 349 -8.26 14.73 -12.70
CA GLY A 349 -8.97 13.59 -12.14
C GLY A 349 -9.08 12.45 -13.15
N SER A 350 -9.46 11.26 -12.66
CA SER A 350 -9.86 10.16 -13.53
C SER A 350 -11.10 9.46 -12.99
N LEU A 351 -11.93 8.96 -13.90
CA LEU A 351 -13.10 8.14 -13.56
C LEU A 351 -13.20 6.97 -14.53
N ARG A 352 -13.75 5.86 -14.05
CA ARG A 352 -14.11 4.73 -14.92
C ARG A 352 -15.59 4.78 -15.23
N TYR A 353 -15.91 4.86 -16.51
CA TYR A 353 -17.29 4.82 -16.99
C TYR A 353 -17.42 3.81 -18.13
N LYS A 354 -18.39 2.89 -17.98
CA LYS A 354 -18.50 1.69 -18.82
C LYS A 354 -17.14 0.95 -18.88
N LYS A 355 -16.56 0.80 -20.07
CA LYS A 355 -15.25 0.16 -20.30
C LYS A 355 -14.10 1.17 -20.42
N TYR A 356 -14.37 2.46 -20.26
CA TYR A 356 -13.42 3.53 -20.54
C TYR A 356 -12.85 4.11 -19.24
N LEU A 357 -11.54 4.39 -19.28
CA LEU A 357 -10.88 5.25 -18.31
C LEU A 357 -10.84 6.66 -18.89
N ILE A 358 -11.45 7.58 -18.18
CA ILE A 358 -11.71 8.94 -18.62
C ILE A 358 -10.91 9.88 -17.72
N TYR A 359 -10.26 10.87 -18.33
CA TYR A 359 -9.51 11.91 -17.63
C TYR A 359 -10.19 13.25 -17.84
N PHE A 360 -10.10 14.11 -16.82
CA PHE A 360 -10.68 15.45 -16.82
C PHE A 360 -9.82 16.38 -15.97
N MET A 361 -9.88 17.69 -16.18
CA MET A 361 -9.18 18.63 -15.31
C MET A 361 -9.85 18.72 -13.94
N ARG A 362 -9.06 18.68 -12.86
CA ARG A 362 -9.59 18.87 -11.51
C ARG A 362 -10.11 20.30 -11.34
N GLY A 363 -11.23 20.47 -10.64
CA GLY A 363 -11.94 21.75 -10.53
C GLY A 363 -12.80 22.11 -11.75
N ARG A 364 -12.84 21.26 -12.78
CA ARG A 364 -13.74 21.38 -13.95
C ARG A 364 -14.61 20.13 -14.14
N GLU A 365 -15.02 19.53 -13.03
CA GLU A 365 -15.87 18.34 -13.00
C GLU A 365 -17.17 18.55 -13.77
N ILE A 366 -17.76 19.75 -13.67
CA ILE A 366 -18.99 20.12 -14.37
C ILE A 366 -18.83 20.06 -15.89
N ASP A 367 -17.72 20.56 -16.43
CA ASP A 367 -17.45 20.53 -17.87
C ASP A 367 -17.16 19.10 -18.36
N ALA A 368 -16.49 18.31 -17.52
CA ALA A 368 -16.28 16.90 -17.77
C ALA A 368 -17.62 16.15 -17.90
N ILE A 369 -18.57 16.44 -17.02
CA ILE A 369 -19.89 15.81 -17.02
C ILE A 369 -20.72 16.26 -18.20
N ARG A 370 -20.72 17.56 -18.54
CA ARG A 370 -21.36 18.06 -19.78
C ARG A 370 -20.82 17.34 -21.01
N SER A 371 -19.50 17.21 -21.11
CA SER A 371 -18.88 16.49 -22.22
C SER A 371 -19.27 15.01 -22.26
N LEU A 372 -19.45 14.35 -21.11
CA LEU A 372 -19.85 12.94 -21.07
C LEU A 372 -21.33 12.76 -21.37
N ALA A 373 -22.19 13.64 -20.85
CA ALA A 373 -23.61 13.67 -21.12
C ALA A 373 -23.89 13.87 -22.62
N ALA A 374 -23.14 14.76 -23.28
CA ALA A 374 -23.25 14.97 -24.73
C ALA A 374 -22.83 13.74 -25.57
N ARG A 375 -22.02 12.82 -25.01
CA ARG A 375 -21.54 11.62 -25.71
C ARG A 375 -22.39 10.38 -25.42
N ASP A 376 -23.19 10.41 -24.36
CA ASP A 376 -23.94 9.27 -23.86
C ASP A 376 -25.25 9.72 -23.20
N GLU A 377 -26.34 9.55 -23.93
CA GLU A 377 -27.69 9.98 -23.52
C GLU A 377 -28.14 9.36 -22.19
N GLN A 378 -27.60 8.19 -21.82
CA GLN A 378 -27.94 7.52 -20.56
C GLN A 378 -27.16 8.08 -19.36
N PHE A 379 -26.10 8.85 -19.59
CA PHE A 379 -25.19 9.28 -18.53
C PHE A 379 -25.90 10.12 -17.47
N CYS A 380 -26.71 11.10 -17.88
CA CYS A 380 -27.46 11.92 -16.94
C CYS A 380 -28.51 11.15 -16.15
N GLY A 381 -29.17 10.16 -16.77
CA GLY A 381 -30.07 9.25 -16.05
C GLY A 381 -29.36 8.49 -14.94
N ILE A 382 -28.17 7.95 -15.23
CA ILE A 382 -27.34 7.25 -14.22
C ILE A 382 -26.97 8.18 -13.06
N LEU A 383 -26.55 9.41 -13.35
CA LEU A 383 -26.14 10.34 -12.29
C LEU A 383 -27.31 10.75 -11.38
N ARG A 384 -28.50 10.97 -11.95
CA ARG A 384 -29.71 11.28 -11.17
C ARG A 384 -30.11 10.13 -10.27
N GLU A 385 -30.19 8.91 -10.81
CA GLU A 385 -30.54 7.75 -9.99
C GLU A 385 -29.48 7.46 -8.90
N LEU A 386 -28.20 7.75 -9.17
CA LEU A 386 -27.16 7.71 -8.14
C LEU A 386 -27.39 8.76 -7.04
N ALA A 387 -27.81 9.97 -7.39
CA ALA A 387 -28.12 11.03 -6.43
C ALA A 387 -29.36 10.69 -5.58
N GLU A 388 -30.34 10.01 -6.18
CA GLU A 388 -31.54 9.48 -5.50
C GLU A 388 -31.24 8.26 -4.59
N GLY A 389 -29.99 7.78 -4.57
CA GLY A 389 -29.58 6.67 -3.70
C GLY A 389 -29.99 5.28 -4.22
N VAL A 390 -30.25 5.14 -5.52
CA VAL A 390 -30.56 3.83 -6.11
C VAL A 390 -29.38 2.87 -5.93
N PRO A 391 -29.60 1.62 -5.45
CA PRO A 391 -28.51 0.66 -5.24
C PRO A 391 -27.68 0.39 -6.51
N LEU A 392 -26.36 0.32 -6.35
CA LEU A 392 -25.41 0.21 -7.47
C LEU A 392 -25.63 -1.06 -8.31
N GLU A 393 -26.08 -2.15 -7.71
CA GLU A 393 -26.38 -3.41 -8.40
C GLU A 393 -27.59 -3.27 -9.33
N ALA A 394 -28.60 -2.50 -8.93
CA ALA A 394 -29.78 -2.23 -9.74
C ALA A 394 -29.41 -1.39 -10.97
N LEU A 395 -28.63 -0.32 -10.75
CA LEU A 395 -28.08 0.52 -11.82
C LEU A 395 -27.16 -0.27 -12.76
N SER A 396 -26.32 -1.14 -12.19
CA SER A 396 -25.39 -1.97 -12.96
C SER A 396 -26.14 -2.84 -13.96
N ARG A 397 -27.22 -3.50 -13.52
CA ARG A 397 -28.07 -4.32 -14.39
C ARG A 397 -28.79 -3.47 -15.46
N ARG A 398 -29.34 -2.33 -15.06
CA ARG A 398 -30.14 -1.44 -15.93
C ARG A 398 -29.30 -0.83 -17.05
N TYR A 399 -28.16 -0.25 -16.70
CA TYR A 399 -27.32 0.53 -17.62
C TYR A 399 -26.13 -0.25 -18.18
N ARG A 400 -25.96 -1.52 -17.79
CA ARG A 400 -24.83 -2.38 -18.19
C ARG A 400 -23.48 -1.73 -17.87
N VAL A 401 -23.38 -1.07 -16.72
CA VAL A 401 -22.15 -0.47 -16.19
C VAL A 401 -21.65 -1.33 -15.03
N SER A 402 -20.34 -1.57 -14.92
CA SER A 402 -19.79 -2.31 -13.78
C SER A 402 -20.05 -1.56 -12.46
N VAL A 403 -20.33 -2.30 -11.37
CA VAL A 403 -20.50 -1.72 -10.02
C VAL A 403 -19.31 -0.84 -9.63
N LYS A 404 -18.08 -1.28 -9.92
CA LYS A 404 -16.86 -0.49 -9.67
C LYS A 404 -16.84 0.86 -10.43
N GLY A 405 -17.38 0.90 -11.63
CA GLY A 405 -17.53 2.15 -12.39
C GLY A 405 -18.57 3.07 -11.75
N LEU A 406 -19.67 2.50 -11.26
CA LEU A 406 -20.73 3.24 -10.57
C LEU A 406 -20.27 3.79 -9.21
N GLN A 407 -19.43 3.06 -8.46
CA GLN A 407 -18.81 3.57 -7.22
C GLN A 407 -18.03 4.87 -7.47
N GLY A 408 -17.18 4.89 -8.50
CA GLY A 408 -16.43 6.10 -8.87
C GLY A 408 -17.33 7.26 -9.31
N LEU A 409 -18.47 6.96 -9.96
CA LEU A 409 -19.48 7.98 -10.29
C LEU A 409 -20.24 8.46 -9.06
N SER A 410 -20.57 7.60 -8.10
CA SER A 410 -21.25 7.99 -6.86
C SER A 410 -20.44 9.02 -6.07
N GLU A 411 -19.12 8.82 -5.98
CA GLU A 411 -18.22 9.80 -5.35
C GLU A 411 -18.16 11.13 -6.13
N LEU A 412 -18.28 11.08 -7.45
CA LEU A 412 -18.39 12.29 -8.26
C LEU A 412 -19.72 13.01 -8.01
N VAL A 413 -20.83 12.27 -7.95
CA VAL A 413 -22.19 12.80 -7.69
C VAL A 413 -22.23 13.50 -6.33
N LYS A 414 -21.71 12.88 -5.27
CA LYS A 414 -21.64 13.50 -3.93
C LYS A 414 -20.99 14.88 -3.93
N ARG A 415 -19.97 15.10 -4.78
CA ARG A 415 -19.26 16.38 -4.88
C ARG A 415 -20.02 17.45 -5.66
N ILE A 416 -20.90 17.05 -6.58
CA ILE A 416 -21.57 17.95 -7.53
C ILE A 416 -23.07 18.04 -7.32
N ASP A 417 -23.64 17.34 -6.34
CA ASP A 417 -25.08 17.09 -6.18
C ASP A 417 -25.94 18.33 -6.44
N ARG A 418 -25.58 19.47 -5.81
CA ARG A 418 -26.28 20.76 -5.97
C ARG A 418 -26.27 21.33 -7.40
N LYS A 419 -25.30 20.95 -8.21
CA LYS A 419 -25.08 21.40 -9.60
C LYS A 419 -25.51 20.37 -10.63
N LEU A 420 -26.03 19.21 -10.21
CA LEU A 420 -26.38 18.13 -11.13
C LEU A 420 -27.49 18.57 -12.09
N ASN A 421 -28.48 19.31 -11.58
CA ASN A 421 -29.59 19.85 -12.38
C ASN A 421 -29.13 20.89 -13.40
N GLU A 422 -28.08 21.66 -13.11
CA GLU A 422 -27.51 22.65 -14.06
C GLU A 422 -26.88 21.98 -15.30
N VAL A 423 -26.47 20.71 -15.17
CA VAL A 423 -25.74 19.99 -16.22
C VAL A 423 -26.65 19.04 -16.98
N CYS A 424 -27.48 18.31 -16.24
CA CYS A 424 -28.34 17.29 -16.82
C CYS A 424 -29.72 17.82 -17.21
N GLY A 425 -30.06 19.06 -16.81
CA GLY A 425 -31.41 19.61 -16.95
C GLY A 425 -32.39 19.00 -15.95
N GLU A 426 -33.56 19.62 -15.81
CA GLU A 426 -34.71 19.01 -15.14
C GLU A 426 -35.22 17.86 -16.01
N ALA A 427 -35.61 16.75 -15.35
CA ALA A 427 -35.97 15.49 -16.00
C ALA A 427 -37.32 15.57 -16.72
#